data_AF-A0A524EXC5-F1
#
_entry.id   AF-A0A524EXC5-F1
#
_cell.length_a   1.000
_cell.length_b   1.000
_cell.length_c   1.000
_cell.angle_alpha   90.00
_cell.angle_beta   90.00
_cell.angle_gamma   90.00
#
_symmetry.space_group_name_H-M   'P 1'
#
loop_
_entity.id
_entity.type
_entity.pdbx_description
1 polymer ?
#
loop_
_entity_poly.entity_id
_entity_poly.type
_entity_poly.pdbx_seq_one_letter_code
_entity_poly.pdbx_strand_id
1 'polypeptide(L)'
;MNCLLIPVSPISRAKSRLKSVFSDTQLMDFTISIFKDFAIKVCDLKSYENKLVYCNSPEILELAENYGLIPIKEEKDNSKKTFDEVIEVFNNIAIKKYDARSTMLAFCDVILIN
;
A
#
# COMPACT_ATOMS: atom_id res chain seq x y z
N MET A 1 -12.10 -4.98 16.12
CA MET A 1 -10.71 -4.88 15.68
C MET A 1 -10.67 -3.97 14.45
N ASN A 2 -9.88 -2.93 14.51
CA ASN A 2 -9.75 -1.91 13.47
C ASN A 2 -8.54 -2.24 12.60
N CYS A 3 -8.78 -2.47 11.31
CA CYS A 3 -7.70 -2.65 10.35
C CYS A 3 -7.46 -1.35 9.59
N LEU A 4 -6.20 -0.99 9.41
CA LEU A 4 -5.78 -0.03 8.42
C LEU A 4 -5.38 -0.77 7.14
N LEU A 5 -5.99 -0.41 6.03
CA LEU A 5 -5.80 -0.98 4.70
C LEU A 5 -4.94 -0.02 3.87
N ILE A 6 -3.77 -0.48 3.46
CA ILE A 6 -2.78 0.32 2.73
C ILE A 6 -2.56 -0.31 1.34
N PRO A 7 -3.38 0.03 0.33
CA PRO A 7 -3.13 -0.42 -1.03
C PRO A 7 -1.93 0.35 -1.60
N VAL A 8 -0.98 -0.38 -2.17
CA VAL A 8 0.23 0.20 -2.78
C VAL A 8 0.36 -0.29 -4.21
N SER A 9 0.44 0.63 -5.16
CA SER A 9 0.75 0.28 -6.56
C SER A 9 2.17 -0.25 -6.68
N PRO A 10 2.45 -1.17 -7.62
CA PRO A 10 3.81 -1.65 -7.86
C PRO A 10 4.77 -0.49 -8.15
N ILE A 11 5.99 -0.56 -7.60
CA ILE A 11 6.98 0.54 -7.68
C ILE A 11 7.22 0.97 -9.13
N SER A 12 7.37 0.00 -10.04
CA SER A 12 7.62 0.25 -11.48
C SER A 12 6.50 0.99 -12.21
N ARG A 13 5.29 1.02 -11.64
CA ARG A 13 4.10 1.67 -12.21
C ARG A 13 3.66 2.90 -11.42
N ALA A 14 4.27 3.16 -10.27
CA ALA A 14 3.93 4.27 -9.43
C ALA A 14 4.29 5.61 -10.10
N LYS A 15 3.57 6.67 -9.72
CA LYS A 15 3.87 8.06 -10.07
C LYS A 15 4.06 8.31 -11.58
N SER A 16 3.23 7.68 -12.42
CA SER A 16 3.27 7.82 -13.88
C SER A 16 3.25 9.27 -14.37
N ARG A 17 2.58 10.17 -13.65
CA ARG A 17 2.54 11.62 -13.94
C ARG A 17 3.91 12.32 -13.81
N LEU A 18 4.88 11.72 -13.13
CA LEU A 18 6.22 12.25 -12.91
C LEU A 18 7.26 11.69 -13.91
N LYS A 19 6.88 10.73 -14.77
CA LYS A 19 7.78 10.09 -15.75
C LYS A 19 8.33 11.04 -16.82
N SER A 20 7.69 12.20 -17.03
CA SER A 20 8.20 13.22 -17.96
C SER A 20 9.36 14.03 -17.39
N VAL A 21 9.60 13.95 -16.08
CA VAL A 21 10.59 14.80 -15.36
C VAL A 21 11.69 13.96 -14.72
N PHE A 22 11.39 12.73 -14.31
CA PHE A 22 12.32 11.85 -13.60
C PHE A 22 12.52 10.53 -14.33
N SER A 23 13.71 9.94 -14.18
CA SER A 23 13.97 8.58 -14.66
C SER A 23 13.20 7.53 -13.87
N ASP A 24 13.02 6.35 -14.44
CA ASP A 24 12.35 5.24 -13.74
C ASP A 24 13.07 4.90 -12.42
N THR A 25 14.41 4.92 -12.38
CA THR A 25 15.19 4.69 -11.16
C THR A 25 14.90 5.75 -10.10
N GLN A 26 14.88 7.04 -10.47
CA GLN A 26 14.55 8.12 -9.54
C GLN A 26 13.13 7.98 -8.98
N LEU A 27 12.17 7.56 -9.81
CA LEU A 27 10.79 7.32 -9.37
C LEU A 27 10.67 6.10 -8.45
N MET A 28 11.48 5.06 -8.68
CA MET A 28 11.57 3.92 -7.79
C MET A 28 12.10 4.33 -6.41
N ASP A 29 13.24 5.02 -6.38
CA ASP A 29 13.86 5.51 -5.13
C ASP A 29 12.94 6.48 -4.38
N PHE A 30 12.25 7.35 -5.11
CA PHE A 30 11.25 8.26 -4.56
C PHE A 30 10.08 7.49 -3.93
N THR A 31 9.53 6.50 -4.64
CA THR A 31 8.40 5.69 -4.14
C THR A 31 8.78 4.92 -2.89
N ILE A 32 9.98 4.34 -2.86
CA ILE A 32 10.52 3.65 -1.68
C ILE A 32 10.66 4.63 -0.51
N SER A 33 11.22 5.81 -0.75
CA SER A 33 11.40 6.83 0.30
C SER A 33 10.05 7.28 0.89
N ILE A 34 9.05 7.56 0.06
CA ILE A 34 7.71 7.90 0.53
C ILE A 34 7.11 6.76 1.34
N PHE A 35 7.25 5.51 0.87
CA PHE A 35 6.70 4.36 1.59
C PHE A 35 7.34 4.21 2.96
N LYS A 36 8.66 4.40 3.08
CA LYS A 36 9.37 4.37 4.36
C LYS A 36 8.85 5.44 5.33
N ASP A 37 8.73 6.68 4.87
CA ASP A 37 8.21 7.79 5.68
C ASP A 37 6.76 7.55 6.11
N PHE A 38 5.94 7.02 5.20
CA PHE A 38 4.57 6.63 5.47
C PHE A 38 4.50 5.49 6.49
N ALA A 39 5.28 4.42 6.30
CA ALA A 39 5.30 3.26 7.17
C ALA A 39 5.67 3.63 8.61
N ILE A 40 6.70 4.45 8.81
CA ILE A 40 7.10 4.96 10.13
C ILE A 40 5.91 5.61 10.83
N LYS A 41 5.23 6.55 10.15
CA LYS A 41 4.09 7.28 10.73
C LYS A 41 2.91 6.38 11.05
N VAL A 42 2.66 5.40 10.18
CA VAL A 42 1.49 4.53 10.29
C VAL A 42 1.69 3.45 11.35
N CYS A 43 2.91 2.95 11.53
CA CYS A 43 3.22 1.97 12.57
C CYS A 43 2.90 2.50 13.97
N ASP A 44 3.10 3.79 14.22
CA ASP A 44 2.81 4.43 15.50
C ASP A 44 1.32 4.61 15.80
N LEU A 45 0.43 4.38 14.82
CA LEU A 45 -1.01 4.48 15.01
C LEU A 45 -1.54 3.32 15.87
N LYS A 46 -1.72 3.58 17.17
CA LYS A 46 -2.24 2.62 18.15
C LYS A 46 -3.73 2.29 17.98
N SER A 47 -4.47 3.12 17.24
CA SER A 47 -5.91 2.93 16.98
C SER A 47 -6.23 1.77 16.04
N TYR A 48 -5.21 1.17 15.42
CA TYR A 48 -5.33 0.03 14.49
C TYR A 48 -4.47 -1.13 14.95
N GLU A 49 -5.11 -2.26 15.26
CA GLU A 49 -4.44 -3.49 15.68
C GLU A 49 -3.68 -4.13 14.51
N ASN A 50 -4.27 -4.09 13.31
CA ASN A 50 -3.66 -4.63 12.10
C ASN A 50 -3.48 -3.54 11.05
N LYS A 51 -2.29 -3.48 10.46
CA LYS A 51 -1.92 -2.51 9.42
C LYS A 51 -1.48 -3.32 8.20
N LEU A 52 -2.41 -3.51 7.29
CA LEU A 52 -2.28 -4.43 6.16
C LEU A 52 -1.76 -3.65 4.95
N VAL A 53 -0.76 -4.17 4.24
CA VAL A 53 -0.23 -3.59 3.00
C VAL A 53 -0.54 -4.51 1.84
N TYR A 54 -1.34 -4.05 0.87
CA TYR A 54 -1.73 -4.84 -0.30
C TYR A 54 -0.94 -4.41 -1.53
N CYS A 55 -0.09 -5.30 -2.06
CA CYS A 55 0.76 -4.99 -3.21
C CYS A 55 1.20 -6.25 -3.95
N ASN A 56 1.52 -6.10 -5.24
CA ASN A 56 2.13 -7.16 -6.06
C ASN A 56 3.66 -7.03 -6.17
N SER A 57 4.27 -5.95 -5.65
CA SER A 57 5.72 -5.73 -5.70
C SER A 57 6.41 -6.44 -4.54
N PRO A 58 7.30 -7.42 -4.77
CA PRO A 58 8.06 -8.08 -3.70
C PRO A 58 8.80 -7.09 -2.79
N GLU A 59 9.37 -6.03 -3.37
CA GLU A 59 10.15 -5.03 -2.64
C GLU A 59 9.30 -4.24 -1.63
N ILE A 60 8.06 -3.90 -1.99
CA ILE A 60 7.13 -3.24 -1.06
C ILE A 60 6.67 -4.18 0.04
N LEU A 61 6.45 -5.45 -0.29
CA LEU A 61 6.04 -6.45 0.70
C LEU A 61 7.15 -6.70 1.73
N GLU A 62 8.40 -6.81 1.27
CA GLU A 62 9.57 -6.93 2.14
C GLU A 62 9.76 -5.67 3.01
N LEU A 63 9.63 -4.47 2.41
CA LEU A 63 9.66 -3.23 3.18
C LEU A 63 8.55 -3.19 4.24
N ALA A 64 7.32 -3.56 3.88
CA ALA A 64 6.20 -3.58 4.83
C ALA A 64 6.52 -4.45 6.05
N GLU A 65 7.03 -5.66 5.84
CA GLU A 65 7.44 -6.58 6.90
C GLU A 65 8.54 -5.97 7.79
N ASN A 66 9.55 -5.33 7.19
CA ASN A 66 10.64 -4.67 7.91
C ASN A 66 10.17 -3.53 8.84
N TYR A 67 9.05 -2.88 8.51
CA TYR A 67 8.44 -1.85 9.37
C TYR A 67 7.41 -2.42 10.36
N GLY A 68 7.16 -3.73 10.39
CA GLY A 68 6.15 -4.35 11.24
C GLY A 68 4.71 -4.17 10.72
N LEU A 69 4.56 -3.83 9.43
CA LEU A 69 3.29 -3.88 8.73
C LEU A 69 3.06 -5.30 8.21
N ILE A 70 1.80 -5.67 7.98
CA ILE A 70 1.43 -7.02 7.54
C ILE A 70 1.34 -7.04 6.00
N PRO A 71 2.29 -7.66 5.28
CA PRO A 71 2.25 -7.73 3.83
C PRO A 71 1.15 -8.71 3.37
N ILE A 72 0.37 -8.29 2.40
CA ILE A 72 -0.62 -9.11 1.69
C ILE A 72 -0.30 -9.02 0.21
N LYS A 73 0.20 -10.13 -0.34
CA LYS A 73 0.51 -10.22 -1.76
C LYS A 73 -0.77 -10.20 -2.57
N GLU A 74 -0.86 -9.25 -3.49
CA GLU A 74 -1.91 -9.24 -4.50
C GLU A 74 -1.69 -10.40 -5.48
N GLU A 75 -2.70 -11.23 -5.65
CA GLU A 75 -2.65 -12.32 -6.63
C GLU A 75 -2.61 -11.73 -8.04
N LYS A 76 -1.70 -12.24 -8.87
CA LYS A 76 -1.64 -11.90 -10.31
C LYS A 76 -2.88 -12.46 -10.99
N ASP A 77 -3.91 -11.64 -11.03
CA ASP A 77 -5.05 -11.84 -11.90
C ASP A 77 -4.74 -11.15 -13.24
N ASN A 78 -4.91 -11.87 -14.35
CA ASN A 78 -4.73 -11.31 -15.68
C ASN A 78 -5.90 -10.39 -16.09
N SER A 79 -6.99 -10.38 -15.31
CA SER A 79 -8.02 -9.36 -15.43
C SER A 79 -7.56 -8.05 -14.77
N LYS A 80 -7.73 -6.94 -15.49
CA LYS A 80 -7.48 -5.60 -14.93
C LYS A 80 -8.57 -5.31 -13.91
N LYS A 81 -8.25 -5.36 -12.62
CA LYS A 81 -9.14 -4.90 -11.56
C LYS A 81 -9.19 -3.38 -11.55
N THR A 82 -10.38 -2.84 -11.44
CA THR A 82 -10.64 -1.46 -11.06
C THR A 82 -10.15 -1.22 -9.63
N PHE A 83 -9.98 0.05 -9.27
CA PHE A 83 -9.59 0.41 -7.91
C PHE A 83 -10.63 -0.07 -6.88
N ASP A 84 -11.92 0.05 -7.19
CA ASP A 84 -13.01 -0.38 -6.30
C ASP A 84 -12.98 -1.89 -6.05
N GLU A 85 -12.73 -2.69 -7.09
CA GLU A 85 -12.57 -4.15 -6.95
C GLU A 85 -11.34 -4.51 -6.09
N VAL A 86 -10.23 -3.77 -6.22
CA VAL A 86 -9.06 -3.96 -5.35
C VAL A 86 -9.42 -3.69 -3.89
N ILE A 87 -10.16 -2.59 -3.62
CA ILE A 87 -10.61 -2.26 -2.27
C ILE A 87 -11.55 -3.33 -1.73
N GLU A 88 -12.48 -3.83 -2.53
CA GLU A 88 -13.41 -4.88 -2.11
C GLU A 88 -12.69 -6.18 -1.75
N VAL A 89 -11.78 -6.64 -2.61
CA VAL A 89 -10.95 -7.83 -2.35
C VAL A 89 -10.16 -7.64 -1.05
N PHE A 90 -9.52 -6.49 -0.89
CA PHE A 90 -8.68 -6.23 0.25
C PHE A 90 -9.48 -6.15 1.56
N ASN A 91 -10.62 -5.47 1.55
CA ASN A 91 -11.53 -5.40 2.69
C ASN A 91 -12.06 -6.79 3.07
N ASN A 92 -12.40 -7.62 2.08
CA ASN A 92 -12.82 -9.00 2.31
C ASN A 92 -11.71 -9.85 2.93
N ILE A 93 -10.44 -9.64 2.55
CA ILE A 93 -9.30 -10.29 3.20
C ILE A 93 -9.20 -9.86 4.67
N ALA A 94 -9.33 -8.55 4.94
CA ALA A 94 -9.28 -8.02 6.31
C ALA A 94 -10.38 -8.63 7.20
N ILE A 95 -11.61 -8.70 6.70
CA ILE A 95 -12.73 -9.30 7.45
C ILE A 95 -12.50 -10.79 7.68
N LYS A 96 -12.19 -11.56 6.62
CA LYS A 96 -12.14 -13.03 6.69
C LYS A 96 -10.91 -13.57 7.42
N LYS A 97 -9.73 -12.98 7.20
CA LYS A 97 -8.46 -13.49 7.74
C LYS A 97 -8.08 -12.84 9.06
N TYR A 98 -8.59 -11.64 9.33
CA TYR A 98 -8.18 -10.86 10.50
C TYR A 98 -9.34 -10.49 11.43
N ASP A 99 -10.59 -10.88 11.17
CA ASP A 99 -11.76 -10.49 11.99
C ASP A 99 -11.92 -8.95 12.09
N ALA A 100 -11.66 -8.24 10.99
CA ALA A 100 -11.84 -6.80 10.93
C ALA A 100 -13.33 -6.44 11.17
N ARG A 101 -13.58 -5.61 12.19
CA ARG A 101 -14.92 -5.05 12.49
C ARG A 101 -15.09 -3.64 11.94
N SER A 102 -13.98 -2.97 11.67
CA SER A 102 -13.89 -1.67 11.03
C SER A 102 -12.63 -1.62 10.19
N THR A 103 -12.71 -1.00 9.02
CA THR A 103 -11.56 -0.80 8.13
C THR A 103 -11.44 0.67 7.76
N MET A 104 -10.21 1.16 7.70
CA MET A 104 -9.90 2.49 7.15
C MET A 104 -8.87 2.34 6.04
N LEU A 105 -9.00 3.15 5.00
CA LEU A 105 -8.03 3.20 3.91
C LEU A 105 -7.01 4.31 4.16
N ALA A 106 -5.74 3.99 3.96
CA ALA A 106 -4.66 4.97 3.94
C ALA A 106 -3.87 4.85 2.64
N PHE A 107 -3.63 5.99 2.00
CA PHE A 107 -2.94 6.06 0.72
C PHE A 107 -1.53 6.60 0.90
N CYS A 108 -0.57 5.88 0.34
CA CYS A 108 0.81 6.32 0.23
C CYS A 108 0.93 7.25 -1.00
N ASP A 109 0.32 8.43 -0.92
CA ASP A 109 0.36 9.40 -2.00
C ASP A 109 1.06 10.71 -1.64
N VAL A 110 1.59 11.35 -2.69
CA VAL A 110 2.15 12.70 -2.61
C VAL A 110 1.15 13.61 -3.27
N ILE A 111 0.54 14.50 -2.48
CA ILE A 111 -0.22 15.61 -3.02
C ILE A 111 0.76 16.78 -3.14
N LEU A 112 1.25 17.02 -4.36
CA LEU A 112 1.86 18.30 -4.71
C LEU A 112 0.72 19.30 -4.87
N ILE A 113 0.51 20.14 -3.87
CA ILE A 113 -0.29 21.36 -4.00
C ILE A 113 0.69 22.45 -4.42
N ASN A 114 0.54 22.96 -5.65
CA ASN A 114 1.18 24.19 -6.12
C ASN A 114 0.20 25.34 -6.02
#